data_AF-A0AA40S3P9-F1
#
_entry.id   AF-A0AA40S3P9-F1
#
_cell.length_a   1.000
_cell.length_b   1.000
_cell.length_c   1.000
_cell.angle_alpha   90.00
_cell.angle_beta   90.00
_cell.angle_gamma   90.00
#
_symmetry.space_group_name_H-M   'P 1'
#
loop_
_entity.id
_entity.type
_entity.pdbx_description
1 polymer ?
#
loop_
_entity_poly.entity_id
_entity_poly.type
_entity_poly.pdbx_seq_one_letter_code
_entity_poly.pdbx_strand_id
1 'polypeptide(L)'
;MRVIQRVLGNRSEAAMAKRLHHLEHHGAVDVLRVASADIARRRLRATTQGGEEVALALPRDQILFDGAVLVLEDHHALIARVGAERWLRLVPASIPDALELGYHAGNLHWRVRFDGGAILVALEGPAEDYLVRLGALVTEGRVAHSVDAAEAG
;
A
#
# COMPACT_ATOMS: atom_id res chain seq x y z
N MET A 1 -12.56 -8.33 15.31
CA MET A 1 -12.72 -7.72 13.97
C MET A 1 -13.77 -6.61 14.02
N ARG A 2 -13.36 -5.38 13.73
CA ARG A 2 -14.22 -4.18 13.69
C ARG A 2 -14.70 -3.90 12.26
N VAL A 3 -15.95 -3.50 12.08
CA VAL A 3 -16.52 -3.19 10.76
C VAL A 3 -16.64 -1.68 10.57
N ILE A 4 -16.04 -1.15 9.50
CA ILE A 4 -16.05 0.26 9.15
C ILE A 4 -16.99 0.46 7.96
N GLN A 5 -18.08 1.19 8.18
CA GLN A 5 -19.15 1.36 7.21
C GLN A 5 -19.21 2.76 6.58
N ARG A 6 -18.34 3.68 7.01
CA ARG A 6 -18.27 5.05 6.49
C ARG A 6 -16.93 5.69 6.75
N VAL A 7 -16.62 6.72 5.97
CA VAL A 7 -15.59 7.72 6.25
C VAL A 7 -16.24 8.89 6.99
N LEU A 8 -15.64 9.34 8.09
CA LEU A 8 -16.17 10.42 8.93
C LEU A 8 -15.78 11.81 8.42
N GLY A 9 -14.68 11.92 7.68
CA GLY A 9 -14.16 13.16 7.13
C GLY A 9 -12.67 13.07 6.84
N ASN A 10 -12.06 14.19 6.49
CA ASN A 10 -10.62 14.33 6.33
C ASN A 10 -9.96 14.78 7.65
N ARG A 11 -8.80 14.22 7.97
CA ARG A 11 -7.99 14.65 9.12
C ARG A 11 -7.63 16.14 9.13
N SER A 12 -7.61 16.78 7.95
CA SER A 12 -7.29 18.22 7.80
C SER A 12 -8.47 19.14 8.14
N GLU A 13 -9.70 18.61 8.22
CA GLU A 13 -10.87 19.40 8.60
C GLU A 13 -10.72 19.91 10.04
N ALA A 14 -10.97 21.19 10.28
CA ALA A 14 -10.74 21.82 11.58
C ALA A 14 -11.45 21.10 12.74
N ALA A 15 -12.66 20.58 12.51
CA ALA A 15 -13.44 19.82 13.49
C ALA A 15 -12.76 18.50 13.91
N MET A 16 -12.06 17.86 12.98
CA MET A 16 -11.36 16.58 13.20
C MET A 16 -9.94 16.81 13.73
N ALA A 17 -9.22 17.79 13.14
CA ALA A 17 -7.82 18.07 13.42
C ALA A 17 -7.56 18.30 14.93
N LYS A 18 -8.41 19.08 15.61
CA LYS A 18 -8.24 19.35 17.05
C LYS A 18 -8.38 18.09 17.90
N ARG A 19 -9.35 17.22 17.60
CA ARG A 19 -9.57 15.96 18.33
C ARG A 19 -8.45 14.96 18.05
N LEU A 20 -8.05 14.84 16.79
CA LEU A 20 -6.93 13.98 16.39
C LEU A 20 -5.63 14.41 17.04
N HIS A 21 -5.32 15.71 17.07
CA HIS A 21 -4.11 16.21 17.71
C HIS A 21 -4.02 15.82 19.20
N HIS A 22 -5.15 15.90 19.93
CA HIS A 22 -5.20 15.46 21.32
C HIS A 22 -4.94 13.95 21.44
N LEU A 23 -5.58 13.13 20.59
CA LEU A 23 -5.37 11.68 20.58
C LEU A 23 -3.94 11.28 20.18
N GLU A 24 -3.32 12.02 19.25
CA GLU A 24 -1.94 11.79 18.81
C GLU A 24 -0.95 11.95 19.98
N HIS A 25 -1.12 12.99 20.81
CA HIS A 25 -0.29 13.19 22.02
C HIS A 25 -0.40 12.04 23.03
N HIS A 26 -1.50 11.29 23.01
CA HIS A 26 -1.72 10.14 23.87
C HIS A 26 -1.40 8.80 23.19
N GLY A 27 -0.88 8.81 21.97
CA GLY A 27 -0.63 7.58 21.19
C GLY A 27 -1.90 6.81 20.85
N ALA A 28 -3.06 7.48 20.86
CA ALA A 28 -4.37 6.88 20.68
C ALA A 28 -4.85 6.89 19.21
N VAL A 29 -3.97 7.22 18.27
CA VAL A 29 -4.28 7.20 16.83
C VAL A 29 -3.62 5.99 16.19
N ASP A 30 -4.43 5.08 15.70
CA ASP A 30 -4.01 3.96 14.88
C ASP A 30 -4.15 4.29 13.39
N VAL A 31 -3.39 3.58 12.56
CA VAL A 31 -3.26 3.80 11.13
C VAL A 31 -3.64 2.53 10.39
N LEU A 32 -4.58 2.67 9.47
CA LEU A 32 -4.83 1.68 8.43
C LEU A 32 -4.01 2.06 7.19
N ARG A 33 -2.98 1.28 6.88
CA ARG A 33 -2.25 1.43 5.60
C ARG A 33 -3.06 0.83 4.48
N VAL A 34 -3.31 1.61 3.44
CA VAL A 34 -4.04 1.21 2.25
C VAL A 34 -3.12 1.36 1.05
N ALA A 35 -2.99 0.30 0.25
CA ALA A 35 -2.28 0.39 -1.02
C ALA A 35 -3.05 1.30 -1.98
N SER A 36 -2.36 2.06 -2.82
CA SER A 36 -3.03 2.95 -3.79
C SER A 36 -4.02 2.21 -4.70
N ALA A 37 -3.71 0.96 -5.04
CA ALA A 37 -4.59 0.07 -5.81
C ALA A 37 -5.93 -0.24 -5.10
N ASP A 38 -5.95 -0.16 -3.77
CA ASP A 38 -7.07 -0.58 -2.93
C ASP A 38 -7.98 0.58 -2.53
N ILE A 39 -7.58 1.83 -2.81
CA ILE A 39 -8.39 3.01 -2.53
C ILE A 39 -9.80 2.91 -3.15
N ALA A 40 -9.88 2.37 -4.36
CA ALA A 40 -11.14 2.21 -5.08
C ALA A 40 -11.99 1.03 -4.56
N ARG A 41 -11.45 0.18 -3.68
CA ARG A 41 -12.18 -0.97 -3.14
C ARG A 41 -13.17 -0.50 -2.07
N ARG A 42 -14.43 -0.91 -2.26
CA ARG A 42 -15.52 -0.68 -1.29
C ARG A 42 -15.50 -1.67 -0.13
N ARG A 43 -14.91 -2.84 -0.36
CA ARG A 43 -14.79 -3.92 0.61
C ARG A 43 -13.33 -4.33 0.71
N LEU A 44 -12.77 -4.24 1.90
CA LEU A 44 -11.38 -4.59 2.17
C LEU A 44 -11.29 -5.15 3.60
N ARG A 45 -10.56 -6.25 3.77
CA ARG A 45 -10.14 -6.73 5.09
C ARG A 45 -8.68 -6.42 5.25
N ALA A 46 -8.30 -5.87 6.39
CA ALA A 46 -6.94 -5.47 6.66
C ALA A 46 -6.68 -5.47 8.17
N THR A 47 -5.40 -5.41 8.53
CA THR A 47 -4.95 -5.24 9.91
C THR A 47 -4.31 -3.87 10.03
N THR A 48 -4.68 -3.12 11.07
CA THR A 48 -4.11 -1.80 11.36
C THR A 48 -2.66 -1.94 11.84
N GLN A 49 -1.93 -0.83 11.93
CA GLN A 49 -0.57 -0.84 12.48
C GLN A 49 -0.54 -1.25 13.96
N GLY A 50 -1.60 -0.92 14.71
CA GLY A 50 -1.81 -1.37 16.08
C GLY A 50 -2.24 -2.84 16.23
N GLY A 51 -2.44 -3.57 15.12
CA GLY A 51 -2.81 -4.98 15.14
C GLY A 51 -4.33 -5.26 15.20
N GLU A 52 -5.18 -4.24 15.06
CA GLU A 52 -6.63 -4.43 15.03
C GLU A 52 -7.08 -4.96 13.66
N GLU A 53 -7.86 -6.04 13.65
CA GLU A 53 -8.50 -6.52 12.42
C GLU A 53 -9.71 -5.65 12.05
N VAL A 54 -9.69 -5.07 10.86
CA VAL A 54 -10.76 -4.23 10.33
C VAL A 54 -11.34 -4.76 9.02
N ALA A 55 -12.64 -4.60 8.86
CA ALA A 55 -13.36 -4.88 7.62
C ALA A 55 -14.06 -3.59 7.13
N LEU A 56 -13.57 -3.03 6.03
CA LEU A 56 -14.20 -1.92 5.33
C LEU A 56 -15.39 -2.42 4.52
N ALA A 57 -16.51 -1.73 4.62
CA ALA A 57 -17.75 -1.95 3.88
C ALA A 57 -18.40 -0.58 3.57
N LEU A 58 -17.72 0.21 2.74
CA LEU A 58 -18.15 1.57 2.43
C LEU A 58 -19.34 1.59 1.44
N PRO A 59 -20.25 2.57 1.57
CA PRO A 59 -21.33 2.79 0.62
C PRO A 59 -20.78 3.26 -0.73
N ARG A 60 -21.61 3.20 -1.79
CA ARG A 60 -21.14 3.39 -3.18
C ARG A 60 -20.66 4.81 -3.48
N ASP A 61 -21.11 5.77 -2.70
CA ASP A 61 -20.81 7.20 -2.77
C ASP A 61 -19.57 7.61 -1.97
N GLN A 62 -18.94 6.67 -1.24
CA GLN A 62 -17.73 6.93 -0.47
C GLN A 62 -16.54 6.11 -0.99
N ILE A 63 -15.38 6.77 -1.00
CA ILE A 63 -14.09 6.17 -1.34
C ILE A 63 -13.11 6.45 -0.20
N LEU A 64 -12.08 5.60 -0.09
CA LEU A 64 -10.95 5.91 0.76
C LEU A 64 -10.12 7.04 0.13
N PHE A 65 -9.34 7.72 0.95
CA PHE A 65 -8.36 8.70 0.52
C PHE A 65 -7.31 8.87 1.61
N ASP A 66 -6.18 9.50 1.30
CA ASP A 66 -5.15 9.72 2.33
C ASP A 66 -5.66 10.67 3.42
N GLY A 67 -5.52 10.24 4.67
CA GLY A 67 -6.01 10.98 5.82
C GLY A 67 -7.51 10.88 6.06
N ALA A 68 -8.20 9.94 5.41
CA ALA A 68 -9.59 9.63 5.73
C ALA A 68 -9.70 9.15 7.18
N VAL A 69 -10.56 9.80 7.97
CA VAL A 69 -10.85 9.40 9.35
C VAL A 69 -11.95 8.34 9.33
N LEU A 70 -11.63 7.15 9.82
CA LEU A 70 -12.53 5.99 9.82
C LEU A 70 -13.22 5.81 11.17
N VAL A 71 -12.52 6.16 12.25
CA VAL A 71 -13.01 6.12 13.64
C VAL A 71 -12.52 7.37 14.35
N LEU A 72 -13.38 7.97 15.19
CA LEU A 72 -13.01 9.06 16.07
C LEU A 72 -13.83 9.02 17.37
N GLU A 73 -13.26 8.37 18.37
CA GLU A 73 -13.80 8.18 19.73
C GLU A 73 -12.99 9.00 20.75
N ASP A 74 -13.36 8.94 22.03
CA ASP A 74 -12.73 9.77 23.07
C ASP A 74 -11.28 9.36 23.38
N HIS A 75 -10.95 8.08 23.16
CA HIS A 75 -9.64 7.50 23.48
C HIS A 75 -9.04 6.70 22.32
N HIS A 76 -9.60 6.82 21.12
CA HIS A 76 -9.12 6.09 19.96
C HIS A 76 -9.55 6.77 18.65
N ALA A 77 -8.63 6.84 17.69
CA ALA A 77 -8.98 7.15 16.31
C ALA A 77 -8.28 6.19 15.35
N LEU A 78 -8.91 5.97 14.21
CA LEU A 78 -8.34 5.20 13.11
C LEU A 78 -8.33 6.08 11.86
N ILE A 79 -7.15 6.27 11.28
CA ILE A 79 -6.97 7.03 10.04
C ILE A 79 -6.45 6.12 8.93
N ALA A 80 -6.97 6.31 7.71
CA ALA A 80 -6.41 5.68 6.54
C ALA A 80 -5.17 6.48 6.09
N ARG A 81 -4.08 5.77 5.84
CA ARG A 81 -2.91 6.28 5.15
C ARG A 81 -2.75 5.58 3.84
N VAL A 82 -2.82 6.33 2.76
CA VAL A 82 -2.53 5.81 1.44
C VAL A 82 -1.03 5.95 1.23
N GLY A 83 -0.33 4.83 1.16
CA GLY A 83 1.10 4.87 0.87
C GLY A 83 1.35 5.38 -0.55
N ALA A 84 2.44 6.13 -0.78
CA ALA A 84 2.94 6.32 -2.13
C ALA A 84 3.16 4.94 -2.77
N GLU A 85 2.72 4.76 -4.01
CA GLU A 85 2.90 3.49 -4.70
C GLU A 85 4.40 3.23 -4.84
N ARG A 86 4.92 2.19 -4.19
CA ARG A 86 6.33 1.82 -4.29
C ARG A 86 6.49 0.83 -5.43
N TRP A 87 7.54 1.02 -6.22
CA TRP A 87 7.81 0.20 -7.38
C TRP A 87 9.17 -0.47 -7.20
N LEU A 88 9.20 -1.81 -7.29
CA LEU A 88 10.44 -2.56 -7.41
C LEU A 88 10.84 -2.53 -8.89
N ARG A 89 11.87 -1.75 -9.20
CA ARG A 89 12.47 -1.71 -10.54
C ARG A 89 13.38 -2.92 -10.70
N LEU A 90 13.18 -3.67 -11.76
CA LEU A 90 13.95 -4.87 -12.12
C LEU A 90 14.55 -4.68 -13.51
N VAL A 91 15.88 -4.72 -13.60
CA VAL A 91 16.62 -4.53 -14.85
C VAL A 91 17.35 -5.83 -15.19
N PRO A 92 16.90 -6.57 -16.22
CA PRO A 92 17.57 -7.80 -16.66
C PRO A 92 18.91 -7.49 -17.34
N ALA A 93 19.90 -8.38 -17.14
CA ALA A 93 21.24 -8.25 -17.72
C ALA A 93 21.28 -8.60 -19.22
N SER A 94 20.31 -9.38 -19.71
CA SER A 94 20.25 -9.83 -21.10
C SER A 94 18.81 -10.10 -21.58
N ILE A 95 18.63 -10.32 -22.89
CA ILE A 95 17.32 -10.68 -23.48
C ILE A 95 16.78 -12.01 -22.92
N PRO A 96 17.57 -13.10 -22.80
CA PRO A 96 17.13 -14.31 -22.12
C PRO A 96 16.65 -14.06 -20.68
N ASP A 97 17.39 -13.26 -19.91
CA ASP A 97 17.01 -12.91 -18.54
C ASP A 97 15.71 -12.10 -18.51
N ALA A 98 15.51 -11.21 -19.49
CA ALA A 98 14.27 -10.44 -19.63
C ALA A 98 13.06 -11.34 -19.93
N LEU A 99 13.24 -12.38 -20.75
CA LEU A 99 12.17 -13.35 -21.07
C LEU A 99 11.77 -14.14 -19.82
N GLU A 100 12.75 -14.64 -19.07
CA GLU A 100 12.52 -15.39 -17.83
C GLU A 100 11.89 -14.49 -16.75
N LEU A 101 12.40 -13.28 -16.57
CA LEU A 101 11.83 -12.29 -15.65
C LEU A 101 10.37 -11.95 -16.01
N GLY A 102 10.07 -11.75 -17.30
CA GLY A 102 8.72 -11.52 -17.78
C GLY A 102 7.78 -12.70 -17.51
N TYR A 103 8.26 -13.93 -17.73
CA TYR A 103 7.54 -15.15 -17.39
C TYR A 103 7.21 -15.22 -15.89
N HIS A 104 8.18 -14.96 -15.01
CA HIS A 104 7.96 -14.95 -13.57
C HIS A 104 6.97 -13.87 -13.14
N ALA A 105 7.14 -12.62 -13.58
CA ALA A 105 6.24 -11.53 -13.22
C ALA A 105 4.79 -11.85 -13.63
N GLY A 106 4.60 -12.42 -14.83
CA GLY A 106 3.28 -12.86 -15.30
C GLY A 106 2.72 -14.04 -14.50
N ASN A 107 3.51 -15.09 -14.29
CA ASN A 107 3.10 -16.30 -13.57
C ASN A 107 2.77 -16.04 -12.09
N LEU A 108 3.44 -15.06 -11.48
CA LEU A 108 3.20 -14.65 -10.09
C LEU A 108 2.05 -13.62 -9.97
N HIS A 109 1.43 -13.25 -11.09
CA HIS A 109 0.35 -12.26 -11.20
C HIS A 109 0.71 -10.89 -10.61
N TRP A 110 1.96 -10.47 -10.79
CA TRP A 110 2.38 -9.16 -10.34
C TRP A 110 1.83 -8.05 -11.23
N ARG A 111 1.42 -6.95 -10.59
CA ARG A 111 1.14 -5.70 -11.29
C ARG A 111 2.44 -5.09 -11.78
N VAL A 112 2.55 -4.86 -13.08
CA VAL A 112 3.77 -4.31 -13.67
C VAL A 112 3.54 -3.08 -14.54
N ARG A 113 4.59 -2.27 -14.67
CA ARG A 113 4.77 -1.23 -15.69
C ARG A 113 6.11 -1.47 -16.39
N PHE A 114 6.23 -0.96 -17.62
CA PHE A 114 7.48 -1.02 -18.39
C PHE A 114 8.08 0.37 -18.46
N ASP A 115 9.40 0.44 -18.28
CA ASP A 115 10.17 1.67 -18.46
C ASP A 115 11.53 1.34 -19.10
N GLY A 116 11.64 1.63 -20.39
CA GLY A 116 12.79 1.22 -21.19
C GLY A 116 13.01 -0.29 -21.12
N GLY A 117 14.21 -0.71 -20.68
CA GLY A 117 14.56 -2.11 -20.48
C GLY A 117 14.14 -2.70 -19.12
N ALA A 118 13.44 -1.95 -18.27
CA ALA A 118 13.08 -2.38 -16.93
C ALA A 118 11.60 -2.80 -16.81
N ILE A 119 11.35 -3.74 -15.89
CA ILE A 119 10.02 -4.06 -15.38
C ILE A 119 9.90 -3.44 -13.99
N LEU A 120 8.88 -2.62 -13.77
CA LEU A 120 8.54 -2.10 -12.46
C LEU A 120 7.39 -2.92 -11.88
N VAL A 121 7.60 -3.53 -10.71
CA VAL A 121 6.59 -4.31 -10.00
C VAL A 121 6.00 -3.46 -8.87
N ALA A 122 4.67 -3.33 -8.80
CA ALA A 122 4.03 -2.62 -7.68
C ALA A 122 4.19 -3.43 -6.38
N LEU A 123 4.81 -2.82 -5.37
CA LEU A 123 5.03 -3.45 -4.08
C LEU A 123 3.82 -3.27 -3.16
N GLU A 124 3.23 -4.40 -2.76
CA GLU A 124 2.18 -4.49 -1.73
C GLU A 124 2.75 -4.86 -0.35
N GLY A 125 4.05 -5.19 -0.29
CA GLY A 125 4.77 -5.61 0.92
C GLY A 125 6.26 -5.26 0.86
N PRO A 126 7.09 -5.88 1.72
CA PRO A 126 8.56 -5.80 1.64
C PRO A 126 9.07 -6.21 0.24
N ALA A 127 10.12 -5.57 -0.27
CA ALA A 127 10.66 -5.90 -1.59
C ALA A 127 11.32 -7.29 -1.59
N GLU A 128 11.85 -7.69 -0.44
CA GLU A 128 12.53 -8.94 -0.18
C GLU A 128 11.64 -10.15 -0.51
N ASP A 129 10.35 -10.07 -0.19
CA ASP A 129 9.37 -11.13 -0.48
C ASP A 129 9.22 -11.39 -1.99
N TYR A 130 9.42 -10.36 -2.80
CA TYR A 130 9.40 -10.46 -4.27
C TYR A 130 10.72 -11.01 -4.79
N LEU A 131 11.84 -10.49 -4.29
CA LEU A 131 13.19 -10.91 -4.70
C LEU A 131 13.43 -12.41 -4.41
N VAL A 132 12.97 -12.91 -3.26
CA VAL A 132 13.04 -14.34 -2.92
C VAL A 132 12.32 -15.19 -3.95
N ARG A 133 11.18 -14.74 -4.48
CA ARG A 133 10.40 -15.49 -5.50
C ARG A 133 11.06 -15.51 -6.87
N LEU A 134 11.97 -14.58 -7.16
CA LEU A 134 12.77 -14.56 -8.39
C LEU A 134 13.99 -15.48 -8.32
N GLY A 135 14.41 -15.89 -7.12
CA GLY A 135 15.45 -16.89 -6.91
C GLY A 135 16.74 -16.59 -7.66
N ALA A 136 17.16 -17.53 -8.52
CA ALA A 136 18.40 -17.48 -9.29
C ALA A 136 18.59 -16.17 -10.08
N LEU A 137 17.51 -15.59 -10.61
CA LEU A 137 17.57 -14.31 -11.34
C LEU A 137 18.19 -13.19 -10.48
N VAL A 138 17.90 -13.18 -9.18
CA VAL A 138 18.46 -12.19 -8.25
C VAL A 138 19.78 -12.67 -7.66
N THR A 139 19.85 -13.91 -7.19
CA THR A 139 21.04 -14.40 -6.47
C THR A 139 22.27 -14.55 -7.36
N GLU A 140 22.09 -14.74 -8.67
CA GLU A 140 23.18 -14.80 -9.66
C GLU A 140 23.45 -13.45 -10.33
N GLY A 141 22.78 -12.37 -9.90
CA GLY A 141 22.98 -11.02 -10.45
C GLY A 141 22.49 -10.84 -11.89
N ARG A 142 21.62 -11.74 -12.38
CA ARG A 142 21.01 -11.67 -13.72
C ARG A 142 19.95 -10.55 -13.82
N VAL A 143 19.44 -10.09 -12.68
CA VAL A 143 18.51 -8.97 -12.56
C VAL A 143 18.99 -8.01 -11.47
N ALA A 144 19.34 -6.78 -11.86
CA ALA A 144 19.58 -5.70 -10.91
C ALA A 144 18.25 -5.13 -10.40
N HIS A 145 18.22 -4.66 -9.15
CA HIS A 145 16.99 -4.19 -8.52
C HIS A 145 17.17 -2.91 -7.70
N SER A 146 16.14 -2.07 -7.67
CA SER A 146 16.00 -0.89 -6.81
C SER A 146 14.55 -0.67 -6.42
N VAL A 147 14.30 0.04 -5.31
CA VAL A 147 12.94 0.46 -4.92
C VAL A 147 12.80 1.94 -5.22
N ASP A 148 11.89 2.24 -6.14
CA ASP A 148 11.52 3.59 -6.50
C ASP A 148 10.30 3.98 -5.65
N ALA A 149 10.40 5.06 -4.88
CA ALA A 149 9.22 5.70 -4.32
C ALA A 149 8.53 6.44 -5.47
N ALA A 150 7.23 6.23 -5.70
CA ALA A 150 6.51 7.09 -6.63
C ALA A 150 6.71 8.55 -6.21
N GLU A 151 7.29 9.36 -7.09
CA GLU A 151 7.22 10.81 -6.94
C GLU A 151 5.73 11.17 -6.92
N ALA A 152 5.30 11.88 -5.88
CA ALA A 152 3.97 12.42 -5.80
C ALA A 152 3.85 13.51 -6.88
N GLY A 153 3.44 13.09 -8.09
CA GLY A 153 3.03 13.99 -9.15
C GLY A 153 1.70 14.67 -8.84
#